data_AF-A0ABD0PD07-F1
#
_entry.id   AF-A0ABD0PD07-F1
#
_cell.length_a   1.000
_cell.length_b   1.000
_cell.length_c   1.000
_cell.angle_alpha   90.00
_cell.angle_beta   90.00
_cell.angle_gamma   90.00
#
_symmetry.space_group_name_H-M   'P 1'
#
loop_
_entity.id
_entity.type
_entity.pdbx_description
1 polymer ?
#
loop_
_entity_poly.entity_id
_entity_poly.type
_entity_poly.pdbx_seq_one_letter_code
_entity_poly.pdbx_strand_id
1 'polypeptide(L)'
;PDSKAGAGMNKELCSAETVQGFAGTLVPLLLEIWVEAAGGDRVQTDSGHLLSAEAMALMFQILTILQLLRRLTPQRDQQDILDAWFRNSYLTDFKHHFMKNFPYGLLEVARHKKKADGK
;
A
#
# COMPACT_ATOMS: atom_id res chain seq x y z
N PRO A 1 -25.02 35.89 -10.51
CA PRO A 1 -24.99 34.55 -11.15
C PRO A 1 -23.56 33.98 -11.01
N ASP A 2 -23.35 32.71 -11.32
CA ASP A 2 -22.02 32.04 -11.29
C ASP A 2 -21.48 31.62 -9.92
N SER A 3 -22.05 30.56 -9.35
CA SER A 3 -21.38 29.67 -8.39
C SER A 3 -22.12 28.33 -8.23
N LYS A 4 -22.43 27.65 -9.35
CA LYS A 4 -23.08 26.32 -9.30
C LYS A 4 -22.50 25.25 -10.23
N ALA A 5 -21.46 25.57 -11.00
CA ALA A 5 -20.84 24.62 -11.94
C ALA A 5 -19.85 23.65 -11.28
N GLY A 6 -19.25 24.00 -10.13
CA GLY A 6 -18.23 23.15 -9.48
C GLY A 6 -18.77 21.95 -8.69
N ALA A 7 -20.02 21.98 -8.23
CA ALA A 7 -20.56 20.93 -7.36
C ALA A 7 -20.90 19.63 -8.11
N GLY A 8 -21.20 19.71 -9.41
CA GLY A 8 -21.51 18.55 -10.25
C GLY A 8 -20.26 17.75 -10.64
N MET A 9 -19.18 18.45 -10.98
CA MET A 9 -17.94 17.81 -11.46
C MET A 9 -17.24 17.00 -10.37
N ASN A 10 -17.24 17.48 -9.13
CA ASN A 10 -16.72 16.72 -7.98
C ASN A 10 -17.52 15.43 -7.73
N LYS A 11 -18.81 15.42 -8.08
CA LYS A 11 -19.70 14.27 -7.86
C LYS A 11 -19.45 13.15 -8.86
N GLU A 12 -19.07 13.49 -10.10
CA GLU A 12 -18.63 12.52 -11.12
C GLU A 12 -17.24 11.96 -10.81
N LEU A 13 -16.30 12.81 -10.38
CA LEU A 13 -14.94 12.38 -10.02
C LEU A 13 -14.89 11.49 -8.76
N CYS A 14 -15.87 11.62 -7.87
CA CYS A 14 -15.97 10.82 -6.64
C CYS A 14 -16.83 9.55 -6.79
N SER A 15 -17.29 9.21 -8.00
CA SER A 15 -18.05 7.96 -8.21
C SER A 15 -17.17 6.74 -7.94
N ALA A 16 -17.78 5.64 -7.49
CA ALA A 16 -17.05 4.40 -7.26
C ALA A 16 -16.37 3.88 -8.53
N GLU A 17 -17.02 3.98 -9.68
CA GLU A 17 -16.47 3.51 -10.96
C GLU A 17 -15.25 4.32 -11.39
N THR A 18 -15.28 5.64 -11.24
CA THR A 18 -14.13 6.50 -11.54
C THR A 18 -12.95 6.22 -10.61
N VAL A 19 -13.21 6.05 -9.31
CA VAL A 19 -12.17 5.70 -8.32
C VAL A 19 -11.59 4.32 -8.62
N GLN A 20 -12.41 3.34 -8.99
CA GLN A 20 -11.95 2.01 -9.40
C GLN A 20 -11.09 2.08 -10.66
N GLY A 21 -11.48 2.84 -11.67
CA GLY A 21 -10.70 3.00 -12.90
C GLY A 21 -9.32 3.60 -12.62
N PHE A 22 -9.28 4.66 -11.81
CA PHE A 22 -8.01 5.31 -11.42
C PHE A 22 -7.13 4.41 -10.54
N ALA A 23 -7.71 3.79 -9.51
CA ALA A 23 -7.01 2.84 -8.63
C ALA A 23 -6.53 1.61 -9.41
N GLY A 24 -7.28 1.20 -10.43
CA GLY A 24 -6.99 0.15 -11.40
C GLY A 24 -5.58 0.26 -11.98
N THR A 25 -5.18 1.48 -12.32
CA THR A 25 -3.86 1.79 -12.88
C THR A 25 -2.85 2.15 -11.79
N LEU A 26 -3.26 2.91 -10.78
CA LEU A 26 -2.33 3.44 -9.79
C LEU A 26 -1.82 2.38 -8.81
N VAL A 27 -2.68 1.51 -8.29
CA VAL A 27 -2.30 0.54 -7.25
C VAL A 27 -1.21 -0.42 -7.71
N PRO A 28 -1.28 -1.05 -8.90
CA PRO A 28 -0.20 -1.91 -9.40
C PRO A 28 1.15 -1.20 -9.44
N LEU A 29 1.18 0.04 -9.95
CA LEU A 29 2.41 0.84 -10.03
C LEU A 29 2.99 1.13 -8.64
N LEU A 30 2.15 1.47 -7.66
CA LEU A 30 2.61 1.67 -6.28
C LEU A 30 3.22 0.40 -5.69
N LEU A 31 2.65 -0.77 -5.99
CA LEU A 31 3.19 -2.06 -5.53
C LEU A 31 4.52 -2.39 -6.21
N GLU A 32 4.65 -2.13 -7.51
CA GLU A 32 5.89 -2.33 -8.27
C GLU A 32 7.02 -1.44 -7.74
N ILE A 33 6.74 -0.14 -7.56
CA ILE A 33 7.70 0.83 -6.99
C ILE A 33 8.14 0.41 -5.59
N TRP A 34 7.22 -0.10 -4.77
CA TRP A 34 7.57 -0.65 -3.45
C TRP A 34 8.53 -1.84 -3.57
N VAL A 35 8.26 -2.79 -4.47
CA VAL A 35 9.10 -3.97 -4.65
C VAL A 35 10.51 -3.57 -5.11
N GLU A 36 10.61 -2.60 -6.02
CA GLU A 36 11.88 -2.08 -6.50
C GLU A 36 12.68 -1.43 -5.36
N ALA A 37 12.04 -0.56 -4.56
CA ALA A 37 12.70 0.15 -3.46
C ALA A 37 13.01 -0.74 -2.25
N ALA A 38 12.20 -1.76 -1.96
CA ALA A 38 12.40 -2.68 -0.84
C ALA A 38 13.37 -3.84 -1.18
N GLY A 39 13.49 -4.19 -2.45
CA GLY A 39 14.43 -5.20 -2.96
C GLY A 39 15.80 -4.61 -3.30
N GLY A 40 15.87 -3.31 -3.58
CA GLY A 40 17.10 -2.55 -3.75
C GLY A 40 17.85 -2.45 -2.43
N ASP A 41 19.07 -3.00 -2.41
CA ASP A 41 20.03 -2.84 -1.31
C ASP A 41 19.81 -3.72 -0.06
N ARG A 42 19.71 -5.04 -0.26
CA ARG A 42 20.02 -6.04 0.80
C ARG A 42 21.49 -6.03 1.24
N VAL A 43 22.29 -5.05 0.80
CA VAL A 43 23.68 -4.90 1.24
C VAL A 43 23.66 -4.31 2.65
N GLN A 44 23.71 -5.21 3.63
CA GLN A 44 24.15 -4.99 5.01
C GLN A 44 23.89 -3.57 5.56
N THR A 45 22.67 -3.29 6.01
CA THR A 45 22.46 -2.17 6.92
C THR A 45 23.04 -2.55 8.29
N ASP A 46 24.20 -1.99 8.63
CA ASP A 46 24.82 -2.02 9.96
C ASP A 46 23.96 -1.33 11.05
N SER A 47 22.90 -0.64 10.64
CA SER A 47 21.82 -0.21 11.53
C SER A 47 20.80 -1.34 11.60
N GLY A 48 20.46 -1.83 12.79
CA GLY A 48 19.50 -2.95 13.00
C GLY A 48 18.07 -2.76 12.46
N HIS A 49 17.86 -1.76 11.60
CA HIS A 49 16.67 -1.55 10.81
C HIS A 49 16.78 -2.28 9.46
N LEU A 50 15.76 -3.05 9.16
CA LEU A 50 15.67 -3.92 7.99
C LEU A 50 15.19 -3.20 6.73
N LEU A 51 14.90 -1.90 6.83
CA LEU A 51 14.55 -1.00 5.72
C LEU A 51 15.35 0.30 5.85
N SER A 52 15.79 0.86 4.72
CA SER A 52 16.38 2.19 4.69
C SER A 52 15.35 3.26 5.10
N ALA A 53 15.82 4.42 5.57
CA ALA A 53 14.93 5.53 5.92
C ALA A 53 14.07 5.98 4.72
N GLU A 54 14.63 5.93 3.52
CA GLU A 54 13.96 6.24 2.27
C GLU A 54 12.87 5.21 1.93
N ALA A 55 13.16 3.91 2.04
CA ALA A 55 12.17 2.85 1.81
C ALA A 55 11.04 2.93 2.83
N MET A 56 11.33 3.23 4.10
CA MET A 56 10.29 3.46 5.11
C MET A 56 9.40 4.65 4.75
N ALA A 57 9.98 5.79 4.35
CA ALA A 57 9.23 6.96 3.94
C ALA A 57 8.32 6.66 2.73
N LEU A 58 8.84 5.94 1.74
CA LEU A 58 8.08 5.49 0.57
C LEU A 58 6.91 4.58 0.97
N MET A 59 7.13 3.61 1.85
CA MET A 59 6.06 2.76 2.39
C MET A 59 4.94 3.59 3.01
N PHE A 60 5.27 4.58 3.85
CA PHE A 60 4.27 5.46 4.45
C PHE A 60 3.49 6.24 3.40
N GLN A 61 4.16 6.74 2.35
CA GLN A 61 3.47 7.45 1.27
C GLN A 61 2.53 6.55 0.49
N ILE A 62 2.95 5.33 0.15
CA ILE A 62 2.09 4.35 -0.54
C ILE A 62 0.85 4.03 0.29
N LEU A 63 1.02 3.74 1.58
CA LEU A 63 -0.11 3.46 2.48
C LEU A 63 -1.05 4.67 2.61
N THR A 64 -0.50 5.88 2.63
CA THR A 64 -1.28 7.12 2.66
C THR A 64 -2.12 7.27 1.39
N ILE A 65 -1.52 7.07 0.21
CA ILE A 65 -2.22 7.12 -1.07
C ILE A 65 -3.35 6.08 -1.10
N LEU A 66 -3.08 4.83 -0.69
CA LEU A 66 -4.10 3.77 -0.63
C LEU A 66 -5.24 4.08 0.36
N GLN A 67 -4.95 4.80 1.45
CA GLN A 67 -5.98 5.26 2.37
C GLN A 67 -6.80 6.42 1.79
N LEU A 68 -6.16 7.34 1.08
CA LEU A 68 -6.84 8.46 0.41
C LEU A 68 -7.78 7.95 -0.67
N LEU A 69 -7.35 7.01 -1.52
CA LEU A 69 -8.18 6.41 -2.55
C LEU A 69 -9.48 5.81 -1.99
N ARG A 70 -9.41 5.13 -0.85
CA ARG A 70 -10.59 4.57 -0.16
C ARG A 70 -11.52 5.62 0.43
N ARG A 71 -11.06 6.85 0.64
CA ARG A 71 -11.82 7.96 1.23
C ARG A 71 -12.36 8.95 0.20
N LEU A 72 -12.10 8.74 -1.09
CA LEU A 72 -12.56 9.64 -2.16
C LEU A 72 -14.08 9.64 -2.33
N THR A 73 -14.76 8.64 -1.79
CA THR A 73 -16.20 8.42 -2.02
C THR A 73 -16.98 8.76 -0.75
N PRO A 74 -17.78 9.84 -0.76
CA PRO A 74 -18.44 10.35 0.43
C PRO A 74 -19.70 9.55 0.82
N GLN A 75 -20.22 8.71 -0.07
CA GLN A 75 -21.42 7.89 0.19
C GLN A 75 -21.03 6.53 0.77
N ARG A 76 -21.63 6.18 1.91
CA ARG A 76 -21.33 4.95 2.65
C ARG A 76 -21.55 3.67 1.84
N ASP A 77 -22.64 3.59 1.08
CA ASP A 77 -22.94 2.41 0.27
C ASP A 77 -21.90 2.21 -0.86
N GLN A 78 -21.46 3.30 -1.48
CA GLN A 78 -20.40 3.25 -2.49
C GLN A 78 -19.02 2.95 -1.88
N GLN A 79 -18.78 3.42 -0.65
CA GLN A 79 -17.56 3.15 0.10
C GLN A 79 -17.42 1.65 0.41
N ASP A 80 -18.50 0.98 0.84
CA ASP A 80 -18.48 -0.46 1.13
C ASP A 80 -18.20 -1.28 -0.15
N ILE A 81 -18.80 -0.89 -1.29
CA ILE A 81 -18.54 -1.51 -2.60
C ILE A 81 -17.07 -1.34 -3.00
N LEU A 82 -16.51 -0.14 -2.82
CA LEU A 82 -15.11 0.14 -3.11
C LEU A 82 -14.17 -0.64 -2.21
N ASP A 83 -14.43 -0.69 -0.90
CA ASP A 83 -13.60 -1.43 0.04
C ASP A 83 -13.61 -2.93 -0.27
N ALA A 84 -14.77 -3.49 -0.63
CA ALA A 84 -14.87 -4.88 -1.07
C ALA A 84 -14.07 -5.12 -2.36
N TRP A 85 -14.17 -4.20 -3.33
CA TRP A 85 -13.41 -4.28 -4.57
C TRP A 85 -11.89 -4.19 -4.32
N PHE A 86 -11.41 -3.23 -3.53
CA PHE A 86 -9.99 -3.11 -3.18
C PHE A 86 -9.45 -4.39 -2.54
N ARG A 87 -10.23 -4.98 -1.62
CA ARG A 87 -9.86 -6.24 -0.96
C ARG A 87 -9.79 -7.39 -1.95
N ASN A 88 -10.77 -7.54 -2.83
CA ASN A 88 -10.79 -8.64 -3.80
C ASN A 88 -9.68 -8.49 -4.85
N SER A 89 -9.41 -7.27 -5.30
CA SER A 89 -8.45 -7.00 -6.37
C SER A 89 -7.00 -7.02 -5.92
N TYR A 90 -6.69 -6.52 -4.71
CA TYR A 90 -5.30 -6.21 -4.33
C TYR A 90 -4.85 -6.78 -3.00
N LEU A 91 -5.72 -7.37 -2.17
CA LEU A 91 -5.32 -7.83 -0.83
C LEU A 91 -4.24 -8.91 -0.89
N THR A 92 -4.32 -9.83 -1.85
CA THR A 92 -3.35 -10.93 -2.00
C THR A 92 -1.97 -10.38 -2.35
N ASP A 93 -1.90 -9.51 -3.36
CA ASP A 93 -0.64 -8.92 -3.81
C ASP A 93 -0.06 -7.98 -2.76
N PHE A 94 -0.92 -7.18 -2.12
CA PHE A 94 -0.52 -6.35 -0.98
C PHE A 94 0.11 -7.20 0.13
N LYS A 95 -0.53 -8.31 0.52
CA LYS A 95 0.03 -9.24 1.52
C LYS A 95 1.34 -9.86 1.02
N HIS A 96 1.43 -10.23 -0.25
CA HIS A 96 2.64 -10.79 -0.82
C HIS A 96 3.81 -9.80 -0.75
N HIS A 97 3.60 -8.55 -1.16
CA HIS A 97 4.68 -7.58 -1.26
C HIS A 97 5.02 -6.91 0.07
N PHE A 98 4.02 -6.60 0.89
CA PHE A 98 4.23 -5.99 2.20
C PHE A 98 4.50 -7.05 3.27
N MET A 99 3.68 -8.09 3.41
CA MET A 99 3.81 -9.02 4.56
C MET A 99 4.94 -10.05 4.39
N LYS A 100 5.20 -10.56 3.17
CA LYS A 100 6.24 -11.58 2.94
C LYS A 100 7.66 -11.03 3.10
N ASN A 101 7.87 -9.77 2.71
CA ASN A 101 9.12 -9.04 2.89
C ASN A 101 9.12 -8.22 4.19
N PHE A 102 8.07 -8.35 5.01
CA PHE A 102 8.00 -7.56 6.23
C PHE A 102 9.10 -8.04 7.18
N PRO A 103 9.88 -7.10 7.72
CA PRO A 103 11.11 -7.39 8.43
C PRO A 103 10.98 -8.33 9.66
N TYR A 104 9.77 -8.51 10.18
CA TYR A 104 9.53 -9.40 11.32
C TYR A 104 9.54 -10.90 10.97
N GLY A 105 9.30 -11.30 9.71
CA GLY A 105 9.33 -12.72 9.31
C GLY A 105 10.74 -13.33 9.32
N LEU A 106 11.77 -12.51 9.06
CA LEU A 106 13.18 -12.92 9.06
C LEU A 106 13.78 -12.97 10.47
N LEU A 107 13.26 -12.17 11.41
CA LEU A 107 13.69 -12.14 12.80
C LEU A 107 13.41 -13.46 13.52
N GLU A 108 12.30 -14.14 13.21
CA GLU A 108 12.00 -15.49 13.72
C GLU A 108 13.03 -16.51 13.22
N VAL A 109 13.36 -16.51 11.93
CA VAL A 109 14.31 -17.46 11.34
C VAL A 109 15.74 -17.24 11.88
N ALA A 110 16.16 -15.99 12.06
CA ALA A 110 17.47 -15.66 12.64
C ALA A 110 17.56 -16.04 14.14
N ARG A 111 16.49 -15.84 14.91
CA ARG A 111 16.44 -16.24 16.33
C ARG A 111 16.48 -17.76 16.51
N HIS A 112 15.90 -18.53 15.59
CA HIS A 112 15.95 -19.98 15.64
C HIS A 112 17.35 -20.54 15.29
N LYS A 113 18.07 -19.92 14.34
CA LYS A 113 19.46 -20.34 14.06
C LYS A 113 20.43 -20.08 15.21
N LYS A 114 20.27 -18.97 15.94
CA LYS A 114 21.12 -18.64 17.10
C LYS A 114 20.92 -19.57 18.30
N LYS A 115 19.82 -20.34 18.35
CA LYS A 115 19.57 -21.36 19.38
C LYS A 115 20.04 -22.76 18.99
N ALA A 116 20.30 -23.03 17.71
CA ALA A 116 20.80 -24.32 17.25
C ALA A 116 22.33 -24.46 17.35
N ASP A 117 23.05 -23.33 17.39
CA ASP A 117 24.52 -23.26 17.43
C ASP A 117 25.09 -23.12 18.86
N GLY A 118 24.24 -23.31 19.88
CA GLY A 118 24.57 -23.21 21.30
C GLY A 118 24.34 -24.51 22.05
N LYS A 119 24.75 -25.65 21.46
CA LYS A 119 24.82 -26.94 22.16
C LYS A 119 26.11 -27.67 21.83
#